data_AF-A0A1L3ND08-F1
#
_entry.id   AF-A0A1L3ND08-F1
#
_cell.length_a   1.000
_cell.length_b   1.000
_cell.length_c   1.000
_cell.angle_alpha   90.00
_cell.angle_beta   90.00
_cell.angle_gamma   90.00
#
_symmetry.space_group_name_H-M   'P 1'
#
loop_
_entity.id
_entity.type
_entity.pdbx_description
1 polymer ?
#
loop_
_entity_poly.entity_id
_entity_poly.type
_entity_poly.pdbx_seq_one_letter_code
_entity_poly.pdbx_strand_id
1 'polypeptide(L)'
;MHLMVLDKNETLPQELLKLQEEFKEVKEAIIANDKENTTEEILDIMQVCIGMLDTQVKNKDIDLEEEINKHNKKLVNRGWKFKKRIFFQVYNEYH
;
A
#
# COMPACT_ATOMS: atom_id res chain seq x y z
N MET A 1 8.94 -0.23 13.58
CA MET A 1 7.55 -0.47 13.12
C MET A 1 7.65 -1.09 11.73
N HIS A 2 6.94 -2.17 11.48
CA HIS A 2 6.88 -2.82 10.17
C HIS A 2 5.41 -3.13 9.85
N LEU A 3 5.06 -3.11 8.57
CA LEU A 3 3.80 -3.66 8.06
C LEU A 3 4.09 -5.05 7.51
N MET A 4 3.18 -5.98 7.72
CA MET A 4 3.36 -7.37 7.29
C MET A 4 2.98 -7.50 5.82
N VAL A 5 3.72 -8.31 5.06
CA VAL A 5 3.23 -8.84 3.79
C VAL A 5 2.50 -10.13 4.13
N LEU A 6 1.19 -10.19 3.85
CA LEU A 6 0.38 -11.34 4.23
C LEU A 6 0.58 -12.47 3.21
N ASP A 7 0.78 -13.69 3.69
CA ASP A 7 0.75 -14.88 2.85
C ASP A 7 -0.71 -15.19 2.46
N LYS A 8 -1.09 -14.74 1.26
CA LYS A 8 -2.44 -14.89 0.72
C LYS A 8 -2.39 -15.26 -0.76
N ASN A 9 -3.40 -16.02 -1.19
CA ASN A 9 -3.56 -16.50 -2.57
C ASN A 9 -4.62 -15.70 -3.35
N GLU A 10 -4.76 -14.41 -3.05
CA GLU A 10 -5.72 -13.54 -3.71
C GLU A 10 -5.23 -13.08 -5.09
N THR A 11 -6.16 -12.89 -6.01
CA THR A 11 -5.90 -12.30 -7.33
C THR A 11 -6.11 -10.79 -7.31
N LEU A 12 -5.48 -10.05 -8.22
CA LEU A 12 -5.67 -8.59 -8.33
C LEU A 12 -7.15 -8.15 -8.41
N PRO A 13 -8.05 -8.85 -9.14
CA PRO A 13 -9.47 -8.52 -9.10
C PRO A 13 -10.10 -8.64 -7.70
N GLN A 14 -9.71 -9.64 -6.90
CA GLN A 14 -10.19 -9.79 -5.53
C GLN A 14 -9.62 -8.70 -4.63
N GLU A 15 -8.34 -8.38 -4.77
CA GLU A 15 -7.70 -7.30 -4.02
C GLU A 15 -8.28 -5.93 -4.39
N LEU A 16 -8.70 -5.73 -5.64
CA LEU A 16 -9.40 -4.52 -6.07
C LEU A 16 -10.76 -4.37 -5.36
N LEU A 17 -11.51 -5.46 -5.18
CA LEU A 17 -12.76 -5.42 -4.41
C LEU A 17 -12.48 -5.02 -2.97
N LYS A 18 -11.42 -5.56 -2.36
CA LYS A 18 -11.02 -5.18 -1.00
C LYS A 18 -10.60 -3.72 -0.93
N LEU A 19 -9.81 -3.23 -1.89
CA LEU A 19 -9.44 -1.81 -1.97
C LEU A 19 -10.67 -0.87 -2.06
N GLN A 20 -11.73 -1.28 -2.75
CA GLN A 20 -12.97 -0.52 -2.82
C GLN A 20 -13.74 -0.49 -1.49
N GLU A 21 -13.70 -1.59 -0.73
CA GLU A 21 -14.24 -1.70 0.63
C GLU A 21 -13.49 -0.74 1.57
N GLU A 22 -12.17 -0.89 1.68
CA GLU A 22 -11.34 -0.05 2.57
C GLU A 22 -11.46 1.45 2.23
N PHE A 23 -11.56 1.78 0.93
CA PHE A 23 -11.79 3.16 0.51
C PHE A 23 -13.13 3.71 0.98
N LYS A 24 -14.17 2.87 0.99
CA LYS A 24 -15.50 3.26 1.49
C LYS A 24 -15.42 3.48 3.01
N GLU A 25 -14.73 2.62 3.74
CA GLU A 25 -14.57 2.71 5.20
C GLU A 25 -13.79 3.96 5.60
N VAL A 26 -12.66 4.27 4.95
CA VAL A 26 -11.93 5.55 5.14
C VAL A 26 -12.84 6.75 4.92
N LYS A 27 -13.62 6.73 3.83
CA LYS A 27 -14.54 7.84 3.51
C LYS A 27 -15.58 8.01 4.61
N GLU A 28 -16.17 6.93 5.10
CA GLU A 28 -17.18 6.96 6.15
C GLU A 28 -16.61 7.45 7.48
N ALA A 29 -15.41 6.97 7.86
CA ALA A 29 -14.70 7.40 9.07
C ALA A 29 -14.39 8.91 9.06
N ILE A 30 -13.90 9.43 7.92
CA ILE A 30 -13.63 10.86 7.75
C ILE A 30 -14.90 11.70 7.88
N ILE A 31 -16.00 11.26 7.24
CA ILE A 31 -17.29 11.96 7.30
C ILE A 31 -17.85 11.97 8.73
N ALA A 32 -17.68 10.87 9.46
CA ALA A 32 -18.08 10.77 10.87
C ALA A 32 -17.17 11.56 11.83
N ASN A 33 -16.04 12.11 11.35
CA ASN A 33 -15.00 12.74 12.15
C ASN A 33 -14.48 11.82 13.27
N ASP A 34 -14.48 10.52 13.01
CA ASP A 34 -13.95 9.49 13.90
C ASP A 34 -12.45 9.31 13.62
N LYS A 35 -11.61 9.90 14.46
CA LYS A 35 -10.16 9.94 14.24
C LYS A 35 -9.49 8.58 14.42
N GLU A 36 -9.97 7.77 15.37
CA GLU A 36 -9.40 6.46 15.64
C GLU A 36 -9.76 5.53 14.48
N ASN A 37 -11.03 5.48 14.10
CA ASN A 37 -11.48 4.72 12.94
C ASN A 37 -10.76 5.20 11.67
N THR A 38 -10.64 6.50 11.44
CA THR A 38 -9.92 7.03 10.25
C THR A 38 -8.48 6.54 10.16
N THR A 39 -7.79 6.39 11.29
CA THR A 39 -6.39 5.93 11.27
C THR A 39 -6.30 4.45 10.94
N GLU A 40 -7.20 3.64 11.51
CA GLU A 40 -7.33 2.20 11.23
C GLU A 40 -7.62 1.95 9.75
N GLU A 41 -8.68 2.56 9.20
CA GLU A 41 -9.06 2.34 7.80
C GLU A 41 -7.98 2.81 6.81
N ILE A 42 -7.18 3.84 7.16
CA ILE A 42 -6.04 4.27 6.33
C ILE A 42 -4.94 3.20 6.33
N LEU A 43 -4.69 2.56 7.47
CA LEU A 43 -3.73 1.47 7.57
C LEU A 43 -4.21 0.25 6.78
N ASP A 44 -5.52 -0.02 6.75
CA ASP A 44 -6.08 -1.13 5.99
C ASP A 44 -5.99 -0.88 4.46
N ILE A 45 -6.25 0.35 3.99
CA ILE A 45 -5.92 0.72 2.60
C ILE A 45 -4.43 0.46 2.30
N MET A 46 -3.53 0.88 3.19
CA MET A 46 -2.09 0.65 3.00
C MET A 46 -1.77 -0.85 2.94
N GLN A 47 -2.40 -1.67 3.78
CA GLN A 47 -2.23 -3.12 3.83
C GLN A 47 -2.68 -3.79 2.53
N VAL A 48 -3.82 -3.37 1.97
CA VAL A 48 -4.29 -3.84 0.66
C VAL A 48 -3.33 -3.43 -0.46
N CYS A 49 -2.87 -2.18 -0.48
CA CYS A 49 -1.90 -1.71 -1.48
C CYS A 49 -0.58 -2.49 -1.43
N ILE A 50 -0.09 -2.85 -0.25
CA ILE A 50 1.09 -3.69 -0.07
C ILE A 50 0.85 -5.10 -0.64
N GLY A 51 -0.31 -5.71 -0.33
CA GLY A 51 -0.69 -7.00 -0.89
C GLY A 51 -0.74 -6.99 -2.43
N MET A 52 -1.33 -5.93 -3.01
CA MET A 52 -1.38 -5.79 -4.47
C MET A 52 0.00 -5.65 -5.11
N LEU A 53 0.94 -4.97 -4.45
CA LEU A 53 2.33 -4.88 -4.93
C LEU A 53 3.01 -6.25 -4.88
N ASP A 54 2.84 -7.01 -3.79
CA ASP A 54 3.36 -8.38 -3.68
C ASP A 54 2.77 -9.30 -4.77
N THR A 55 1.47 -9.21 -5.03
CA THR A 55 0.80 -9.92 -6.13
C THR A 55 1.36 -9.53 -7.50
N GLN A 56 1.74 -8.27 -7.73
CA GLN A 56 2.40 -7.85 -8.97
C GLN A 56 3.82 -8.42 -9.09
N VAL A 57 4.60 -8.39 -8.00
CA VAL A 57 5.95 -8.97 -7.94
C VAL A 57 5.90 -10.45 -8.30
N LYS A 58 4.98 -11.21 -7.69
CA LYS A 58 4.77 -12.65 -7.95
C LYS A 58 4.38 -12.94 -9.41
N ASN A 59 3.49 -12.13 -9.99
CA ASN A 59 2.88 -12.46 -11.29
C ASN A 59 3.64 -11.91 -12.51
N LYS A 60 4.47 -10.89 -12.35
CA LYS A 60 5.01 -10.12 -13.49
C LYS A 60 6.52 -9.91 -13.48
N ASP A 61 7.26 -10.55 -12.56
CA ASP A 61 8.71 -10.38 -12.42
C ASP A 61 9.11 -8.90 -12.39
N ILE A 62 8.37 -8.10 -11.61
CA ILE A 62 8.65 -6.68 -11.47
C ILE A 62 9.72 -6.45 -10.41
N ASP A 63 10.68 -5.59 -10.72
CA ASP A 63 11.58 -5.02 -9.72
C ASP A 63 10.85 -3.86 -9.01
N LEU A 64 10.39 -4.13 -7.79
CA LEU A 64 9.67 -3.15 -6.98
C LEU A 64 10.54 -1.93 -6.64
N GLU A 65 11.85 -2.10 -6.47
CA GLU A 65 12.77 -0.98 -6.21
C GLU A 65 12.86 -0.08 -7.45
N GLU A 66 12.97 -0.67 -8.64
CA GLU A 66 12.98 0.09 -9.89
C GLU A 66 11.68 0.89 -10.08
N GLU A 67 10.51 0.28 -9.83
CA GLU A 67 9.21 0.93 -9.96
C GLU A 67 9.00 2.07 -8.96
N ILE A 68 9.45 1.90 -7.71
CA ILE A 68 9.45 2.97 -6.70
C ILE A 68 10.37 4.12 -7.14
N ASN A 69 11.55 3.82 -7.70
CA ASN A 69 12.47 4.82 -8.20
C ASN A 69 11.88 5.61 -9.38
N LYS A 70 11.21 4.94 -10.32
CA LYS A 70 10.45 5.58 -11.41
C LYS A 70 9.35 6.48 -10.88
N HIS A 71 8.57 6.00 -9.90
CA HIS A 71 7.51 6.77 -9.27
C HIS A 71 8.05 8.05 -8.60
N ASN A 72 9.11 7.95 -7.81
CA ASN A 72 9.72 9.09 -7.13
C ASN A 72 10.28 10.12 -8.11
N LYS A 73 10.97 9.68 -9.18
CA LYS A 73 11.43 10.57 -10.26
C LYS A 73 10.26 11.34 -10.89
N LYS A 74 9.13 10.66 -11.15
CA LYS A 74 7.91 11.28 -11.68
C LYS A 74 7.34 12.34 -10.73
N LEU A 75 7.35 12.13 -9.42
CA LEU A 75 6.91 13.13 -8.43
C LEU A 75 7.82 14.36 -8.44
N VAL A 76 9.15 14.16 -8.44
CA VAL A 76 10.12 15.26 -8.52
C VAL A 76 9.92 16.09 -9.80
N ASN A 77 9.73 15.42 -10.94
CA ASN A 77 9.49 16.09 -12.22
C ASN A 77 8.17 16.89 -12.25
N ARG A 78 7.20 16.55 -11.39
CA ARG A 78 5.95 17.29 -11.19
C ARG A 78 6.09 18.47 -10.21
N GLY A 79 7.28 18.73 -9.70
CA GLY A 79 7.57 19.83 -8.77
C GLY A 79 7.33 19.49 -7.29
N TRP A 80 7.03 18.24 -6.95
CA TRP A 80 6.87 17.84 -5.54
C TRP A 80 8.22 17.90 -4.82
N LYS A 81 8.23 18.54 -3.65
CA LYS A 81 9.39 18.59 -2.74
C LYS A 81 9.23 17.53 -1.67
N PHE A 82 10.22 16.65 -1.52
CA PHE A 82 10.22 15.66 -0.45
C PHE A 82 10.47 16.35 0.91
N LYS A 83 9.69 16.00 1.92
CA LYS A 83 9.84 16.52 3.30
C LYS A 83 10.56 15.52 4.20
N LYS A 84 10.23 14.24 4.07
CA LYS A 84 10.76 13.10 4.84
C LYS A 84 10.71 11.85 3.96
N ARG A 85 11.39 10.78 4.40
CA ARG A 85 11.34 9.46 3.76
C ARG A 85 10.75 8.46 4.75
N ILE A 86 9.96 7.53 4.24
CA ILE A 86 9.56 6.31 4.94
C ILE A 86 10.37 5.19 4.32
N PHE A 87 11.06 4.42 5.16
CA PHE A 87 11.79 3.24 4.72
C PHE A 87 10.91 2.02 4.98
N PHE A 88 10.61 1.28 3.92
CA PHE A 88 10.03 -0.05 4.01
C PHE A 88 11.15 -1.04 3.76
N GLN A 89 11.34 -1.98 4.69
CA GLN A 89 12.29 -3.06 4.53
C GLN A 89 11.50 -4.36 4.62
N VAL A 90 11.53 -5.14 3.55
CA VAL A 90 10.90 -6.46 3.50
C VAL A 90 11.92 -7.45 4.02
N TYR A 91 11.56 -8.18 5.07
CA TYR A 91 12.34 -9.28 5.59
C TYR A 91 11.63 -10.57 5.22
N ASN A 92 12.34 -11.51 4.60
CA ASN A 92 11.81 -12.86 4.44
C ASN A 92 11.91 -13.55 5.80
N GLU A 93 10.78 -13.87 6.41
CA GLU A 93 10.75 -14.72 7.58
C GLU A 93 10.90 -16.18 7.10
N TYR A 94 12.14 -16.67 7.11
CA TYR A 94 12.39 -18.10 6.96
C TYR A 94 12.06 -18.78 8.30
N HIS A 95 10.98 -19.56 8.33
CA HIS A 95 10.74 -20.56 9.37
C HIS A 95 11.32 -21.92 8.95
#